data_AF-A0A941QFL1-F1
#
_entry.id   AF-A0A941QFL1-F1
#
_cell.length_a   1.000
_cell.length_b   1.000
_cell.length_c   1.000
_cell.angle_alpha   90.00
_cell.angle_beta   90.00
_cell.angle_gamma   90.00
#
_symmetry.space_group_name_H-M   'P 1'
#
loop_
_entity.id
_entity.type
_entity.pdbx_description
1 polymer ?
#
loop_
_entity_poly.entity_id
_entity_poly.type
_entity_poly.pdbx_seq_one_letter_code
_entity_poly.pdbx_strand_id
1 'polypeptide(L)'
;MGEWSDYFEDFPEENPANWVNGKFDPQLREQLNREAAQQAVANLEVRQLIMNAKRDRKAKALFDTAVCPQCGEHKLNSYRISETFYLCECQECGIYGAGATHDDAVAKTADSIGEGLDWRDGSLY
;
A
#
# COMPACT_ATOMS: atom_id res chain seq x y z
N MET A 1 60.51 -11.83 -5.48
CA MET A 1 59.06 -11.99 -5.32
C MET A 1 58.64 -11.08 -4.18
N GLY A 2 58.77 -9.78 -4.37
CA GLY A 2 58.67 -8.80 -3.29
C GLY A 2 57.48 -7.89 -3.47
N GLU A 3 56.88 -7.49 -2.35
CA GLU A 3 56.46 -6.10 -2.07
C GLU A 3 55.30 -5.52 -2.89
N TRP A 4 54.39 -6.34 -3.46
CA TRP A 4 53.25 -5.81 -4.23
C TRP A 4 51.88 -6.16 -3.62
N SER A 5 51.78 -7.19 -2.78
CA SER A 5 50.56 -7.52 -2.03
C SER A 5 50.33 -6.59 -0.85
N ASP A 6 51.42 -6.21 -0.17
CA ASP A 6 51.35 -5.53 1.12
C ASP A 6 51.04 -4.02 0.97
N TYR A 7 51.07 -3.49 -0.25
CA TYR A 7 50.75 -2.09 -0.55
C TYR A 7 49.23 -1.80 -0.62
N PHE A 8 48.41 -2.85 -0.70
CA PHE A 8 46.95 -2.74 -0.81
C PHE A 8 46.21 -3.14 0.47
N GLU A 9 46.91 -3.59 1.52
CA GLU A 9 46.28 -3.94 2.81
C GLU A 9 45.95 -2.71 3.66
N ASP A 10 46.59 -1.56 3.40
CA ASP A 10 46.44 -0.33 4.21
C ASP A 10 45.27 0.58 3.79
N PHE A 11 44.55 0.26 2.71
CA PHE A 11 43.41 1.06 2.27
C PHE A 11 42.10 0.30 2.58
N PRO A 12 41.41 0.63 3.68
CA PRO A 12 40.09 0.08 3.93
C PRO A 12 39.18 0.42 2.75
N GLU A 13 38.52 -0.60 2.19
CA GLU A 13 37.63 -0.45 1.04
C GLU A 13 36.55 0.61 1.34
N GLU A 14 36.60 1.75 0.65
CA GLU A 14 35.63 2.83 0.84
C GLU A 14 34.24 2.34 0.44
N ASN A 15 33.30 2.26 1.39
CA ASN A 15 31.92 1.92 1.06
C ASN A 15 31.31 3.01 0.16
N PRO A 16 30.95 2.70 -1.11
CA PRO A 16 30.41 3.70 -2.04
C PRO A 16 29.11 4.36 -1.56
N ALA A 17 28.39 3.73 -0.63
CA ALA A 17 27.18 4.28 -0.03
C ALA A 17 27.45 5.49 0.88
N ASN A 18 28.69 5.73 1.32
CA ASN A 18 29.06 6.85 2.19
C ASN A 18 29.23 8.17 1.44
N TRP A 19 29.09 8.17 0.12
CA TRP A 19 29.09 9.40 -0.66
C TRP A 19 27.74 10.13 -0.51
N VAL A 20 27.79 11.39 -0.11
CA VAL A 20 26.63 12.28 0.03
C VAL A 20 26.91 13.54 -0.78
N ASN A 21 26.04 13.88 -1.74
CA ASN A 21 26.19 15.05 -2.62
C ASN A 21 27.56 15.17 -3.30
N GLY A 22 28.14 14.04 -3.74
CA GLY A 22 29.43 14.01 -4.44
C GLY A 22 30.66 14.16 -3.53
N LYS A 23 30.50 14.04 -2.20
CA LYS A 23 31.61 13.99 -1.24
C LYS A 23 31.53 12.73 -0.37
N PHE A 24 32.65 12.05 -0.16
CA PHE A 24 32.73 10.95 0.81
C PHE A 24 32.59 11.51 2.23
N ASP A 25 31.47 11.20 2.88
CA ASP A 25 31.16 11.64 4.24
C ASP A 25 30.39 10.54 4.99
N PRO A 26 31.10 9.55 5.57
CA PRO A 26 30.48 8.43 6.28
C PRO A 26 29.67 8.88 7.50
N GLN A 27 30.09 9.96 8.18
CA GLN A 27 29.38 10.47 9.36
C GLN A 27 28.04 11.10 8.96
N LEU A 28 28.02 11.91 7.90
CA LEU A 28 26.78 12.48 7.37
C LEU A 28 25.83 11.39 6.85
N ARG A 29 26.35 10.37 6.15
CA ARG A 29 25.53 9.23 5.71
C ARG A 29 24.89 8.50 6.89
N GLU A 30 25.64 8.25 7.96
CA GLU A 30 25.11 7.60 9.16
C GLU A 30 24.04 8.46 9.87
N GLN A 31 24.22 9.78 9.91
CA GLN A 31 23.20 10.71 10.43
C GLN A 31 21.91 10.65 9.59
N LEU A 32 22.02 10.77 8.27
CA LEU A 32 20.86 10.69 7.35
C LEU A 32 20.13 9.35 7.46
N ASN A 33 20.86 8.24 7.60
CA ASN A 33 20.26 6.92 7.78
C ASN A 33 19.49 6.84 9.11
N ARG A 34 20.04 7.41 10.19
CA ARG A 34 19.35 7.48 11.49
C ARG A 34 18.10 8.35 11.43
N GLU A 35 18.18 9.52 10.80
CA GLU A 35 17.03 10.41 10.61
C GLU A 35 15.94 9.75 9.76
N ALA A 36 16.32 9.11 8.64
CA ALA A 36 15.39 8.39 7.78
C ALA A 36 14.72 7.22 8.51
N ALA A 37 15.48 6.47 9.33
CA ALA A 37 14.92 5.40 10.15
C ALA A 37 13.93 5.94 11.19
N GLN A 38 14.28 7.03 11.88
CA GLN A 38 13.38 7.68 12.85
C GLN A 38 12.11 8.21 12.18
N GLN A 39 12.23 8.87 11.03
CA GLN A 39 11.09 9.34 10.25
C GLN A 39 10.23 8.17 9.74
N ALA A 40 10.84 7.08 9.28
CA ALA A 40 10.11 5.90 8.85
C ALA A 40 9.27 5.35 10.00
N VAL A 41 9.84 5.19 11.20
CA VAL A 41 9.13 4.74 12.39
C VAL A 41 7.98 5.69 12.75
N ALA A 42 8.23 7.00 12.81
CA ALA A 42 7.18 7.99 13.11
C ALA A 42 6.05 7.97 12.07
N ASN A 43 6.38 7.80 10.79
CA ASN A 43 5.39 7.74 9.72
C ASN A 43 4.54 6.46 9.76
N LEU A 44 5.04 5.35 10.32
CA LEU A 44 4.26 4.11 10.45
C LEU A 44 3.04 4.32 11.35
N GLU A 45 3.21 4.99 12.49
CA GLU A 45 2.10 5.25 13.42
C GLU A 45 1.02 6.12 12.76
N VAL A 46 1.43 7.19 12.09
CA VAL A 46 0.50 8.08 11.36
C VAL A 46 -0.23 7.32 10.24
N ARG A 47 0.49 6.50 9.47
CA ARG A 47 -0.12 5.66 8.42
C ARG A 47 -1.13 4.69 9.02
N GLN A 48 -0.81 4.06 10.15
CA GLN A 48 -1.72 3.14 10.82
C GLN A 48 -2.98 3.83 11.31
N LEU A 49 -2.85 5.02 11.89
CA LEU A 49 -4.01 5.83 12.31
C LEU A 49 -4.92 6.20 11.13
N ILE A 50 -4.34 6.60 10.01
CA ILE A 50 -5.09 6.92 8.78
C ILE A 50 -5.80 5.67 8.25
N MET A 51 -5.13 4.51 8.20
CA MET A 51 -5.72 3.26 7.74
C MET A 51 -6.89 2.83 8.63
N ASN A 52 -6.74 2.91 9.96
CA ASN A 52 -7.80 2.58 10.90
C ASN A 52 -9.01 3.53 10.72
N ALA A 53 -8.77 4.84 10.60
CA ALA A 53 -9.84 5.82 10.39
C ALA A 53 -10.61 5.58 9.09
N LYS A 54 -9.91 5.22 8.00
CA LYS A 54 -10.56 4.83 6.72
C LYS A 54 -11.41 3.57 6.90
N ARG A 55 -10.87 2.54 7.55
CA ARG A 55 -11.58 1.28 7.80
C ARG A 55 -12.85 1.50 8.64
N ASP A 56 -12.76 2.31 9.69
CA ASP A 56 -13.89 2.63 10.55
C ASP A 56 -14.97 3.41 9.79
N ARG A 57 -14.57 4.37 8.95
CA ARG A 57 -15.50 5.11 8.09
C ARG A 57 -16.21 4.17 7.11
N LYS A 58 -15.47 3.26 6.48
CA LYS A 58 -16.01 2.27 5.54
C LYS A 58 -16.97 1.30 6.22
N ALA A 59 -16.60 0.79 7.40
CA ALA A 59 -17.45 -0.09 8.19
C ALA A 59 -18.79 0.58 8.56
N LYS A 60 -18.76 1.87 8.91
CA LYS A 60 -19.98 2.66 9.17
C LYS A 60 -20.82 2.93 7.92
N ALA A 61 -20.20 2.88 6.75
CA ALA A 61 -20.87 3.06 5.46
C ALA A 61 -21.47 1.76 4.90
N LEU A 62 -21.28 0.62 5.57
CA LEU A 62 -21.85 -0.65 5.13
C LEU A 62 -23.37 -0.53 5.06
N PHE A 63 -23.91 -0.77 3.87
CA PHE A 63 -25.31 -0.59 3.53
C PHE A 63 -26.01 -1.93 3.33
N ASP A 64 -25.38 -2.86 2.62
CA ASP A 64 -25.96 -4.17 2.29
C ASP A 64 -24.88 -5.22 2.07
N THR A 65 -25.24 -6.50 2.20
CA THR A 65 -24.40 -7.63 1.81
C THR A 65 -25.20 -8.59 0.95
N ALA A 66 -24.69 -8.91 -0.23
CA ALA A 66 -25.35 -9.74 -1.23
C ALA A 66 -24.49 -10.92 -1.70
N VAL A 67 -25.04 -11.71 -2.61
CA VAL A 67 -24.32 -12.78 -3.31
C VAL A 67 -23.40 -12.18 -4.38
N CYS A 68 -22.13 -12.58 -4.37
CA CYS A 68 -21.14 -12.15 -5.35
C CYS A 68 -21.43 -12.78 -6.72
N PRO A 69 -21.49 -11.99 -7.81
CA PRO A 69 -21.74 -12.53 -9.15
C PRO A 69 -20.56 -13.34 -9.70
N GLN A 70 -19.35 -13.18 -9.16
CA GLN A 70 -18.18 -13.94 -9.60
C GLN A 70 -18.02 -15.29 -8.88
N CYS A 71 -18.11 -15.31 -7.54
CA CYS A 71 -17.82 -16.52 -6.75
C CYS A 71 -19.04 -17.19 -6.12
N GLY A 72 -20.23 -16.57 -6.17
CA GLY A 72 -21.46 -17.13 -5.61
C GLY A 72 -21.58 -17.06 -4.08
N GLU A 73 -20.59 -16.48 -3.39
CA GLU A 73 -20.63 -16.33 -1.93
C GLU A 73 -21.46 -15.12 -1.48
N HIS A 74 -22.19 -15.23 -0.37
CA HIS A 74 -22.94 -14.12 0.25
C HIS A 74 -22.03 -13.18 1.04
N LYS A 75 -21.03 -12.64 0.33
CA LYS A 75 -19.94 -11.81 0.88
C LYS A 75 -19.65 -10.60 0.00
N LEU A 76 -20.59 -10.16 -0.83
CA LEU A 76 -20.49 -8.92 -1.60
C LEU A 76 -21.00 -7.76 -0.75
N ASN A 77 -20.08 -7.03 -0.11
CA ASN A 77 -20.46 -5.87 0.68
C ASN A 77 -20.69 -4.66 -0.22
N SER A 78 -21.79 -3.96 0.02
CA SER A 78 -22.11 -2.68 -0.61
C SER A 78 -22.01 -1.58 0.43
N TYR A 79 -21.25 -0.53 0.13
CA TYR A 79 -21.01 0.61 0.99
C TYR A 79 -21.61 1.86 0.37
N ARG A 80 -22.38 2.63 1.17
CA ARG A 80 -22.85 3.97 0.81
C ARG A 80 -21.88 5.01 1.36
N ILE A 81 -20.85 5.31 0.59
CA ILE A 81 -19.78 6.23 1.00
C ILE A 81 -20.27 7.68 1.01
N SER A 82 -21.19 8.03 0.10
CA SER A 82 -21.92 9.30 0.08
C SER A 82 -23.28 9.14 -0.62
N GLU A 83 -24.06 10.21 -0.72
CA GLU A 83 -25.33 10.26 -1.46
C GLU A 83 -25.21 9.86 -2.93
N THR A 84 -24.04 10.08 -3.54
CA THR A 84 -23.80 9.87 -4.98
C THR A 84 -22.61 8.95 -5.24
N PHE A 85 -22.20 8.15 -4.25
CA PHE A 85 -21.06 7.24 -4.40
C PHE A 85 -21.27 5.97 -3.58
N TYR A 86 -21.40 4.86 -4.30
CA TYR A 86 -21.55 3.51 -3.79
C TYR A 86 -20.38 2.67 -4.25
N LEU A 87 -19.93 1.77 -3.38
CA LEU A 87 -18.82 0.87 -3.62
C LEU A 87 -19.24 -0.55 -3.25
N CYS A 88 -19.02 -1.50 -4.14
CA CYS A 88 -19.28 -2.91 -3.93
C CYS A 88 -17.95 -3.67 -3.94
N GLU A 89 -17.73 -4.52 -2.95
CA GLU A 89 -16.48 -5.30 -2.79
C GLU A 89 -16.78 -6.70 -2.25
N CYS A 90 -16.38 -7.72 -3.00
CA CYS A 90 -16.47 -9.09 -2.52
C CYS A 90 -15.34 -9.38 -1.54
N GLN A 91 -15.70 -9.79 -0.33
CA GLN A 91 -14.74 -10.10 0.72
C GLN A 91 -14.02 -11.45 0.50
N GLU A 92 -14.44 -12.24 -0.50
CA GLU A 92 -13.85 -13.53 -0.83
C GLU A 92 -12.94 -13.46 -2.07
N CYS A 93 -13.49 -13.11 -3.23
CA CYS A 93 -12.76 -13.16 -4.50
C CYS A 93 -12.13 -11.83 -4.90
N GLY A 94 -12.35 -10.75 -4.15
CA GLY A 94 -11.68 -9.47 -4.40
C GLY A 94 -12.30 -8.61 -5.50
N ILE A 95 -13.32 -9.09 -6.22
CA ILE A 95 -13.99 -8.27 -7.23
C ILE A 95 -14.63 -7.04 -6.59
N TYR A 96 -14.61 -5.93 -7.31
CA TYR A 96 -15.22 -4.70 -6.86
C TYR A 96 -15.78 -3.88 -8.02
N GLY A 97 -16.62 -2.92 -7.70
CA GLY A 97 -17.14 -1.93 -8.63
C GLY A 97 -17.71 -0.73 -7.87
N ALA A 98 -17.81 0.41 -8.54
CA ALA A 98 -18.30 1.63 -7.92
C ALA A 98 -19.25 2.40 -8.85
N GLY A 99 -20.28 3.00 -8.28
CA GLY A 99 -21.35 3.64 -9.02
C GLY A 99 -21.97 4.83 -8.29
N ALA A 100 -22.76 5.62 -9.02
CA ALA A 100 -23.48 6.75 -8.43
C ALA A 100 -24.69 6.30 -7.59
N THR A 101 -25.24 5.12 -7.91
CA THR A 101 -26.31 4.44 -7.19
C THR A 101 -25.88 3.02 -6.82
N HIS A 102 -26.63 2.36 -5.93
CA HIS A 102 -26.36 0.98 -5.55
C HIS A 102 -26.45 0.01 -6.74
N ASP A 103 -27.49 0.09 -7.54
CA ASP A 103 -27.67 -0.76 -8.73
C ASP A 103 -26.55 -0.58 -9.76
N ASP A 104 -26.10 0.67 -9.99
CA ASP A 104 -24.99 0.98 -10.89
C ASP A 104 -23.67 0.39 -10.36
N ALA A 105 -23.44 0.45 -9.05
CA ALA A 105 -22.24 -0.16 -8.44
C ALA A 105 -22.25 -1.68 -8.59
N VAL A 106 -23.40 -2.34 -8.37
CA VAL A 106 -23.55 -3.80 -8.54
C VAL A 106 -23.37 -4.21 -10.00
N ALA A 107 -23.98 -3.48 -10.94
CA ALA A 107 -23.83 -3.73 -12.37
C ALA A 107 -22.36 -3.64 -12.80
N LYS A 108 -21.66 -2.58 -12.39
CA LYS A 108 -20.22 -2.42 -12.67
C LYS A 108 -19.35 -3.46 -12.01
N THR A 109 -19.71 -3.96 -10.82
CA THR A 109 -19.03 -5.10 -10.23
C THR A 109 -19.18 -6.34 -11.12
N ALA A 110 -20.37 -6.61 -11.66
CA ALA A 110 -20.57 -7.73 -12.57
C ALA A 110 -19.82 -7.56 -13.90
N ASP A 111 -19.78 -6.33 -14.44
CA ASP A 111 -19.03 -6.01 -15.66
C ASP A 111 -17.51 -6.18 -15.49
N SER A 112 -17.01 -6.11 -14.24
CA SER A 112 -15.58 -6.26 -13.92
C SER A 112 -15.11 -7.72 -13.86
N ILE A 113 -16.01 -8.70 -14.08
CA ILE A 113 -15.65 -10.12 -14.07
C ILE A 113 -14.67 -10.43 -15.20
N GLY A 114 -13.51 -10.99 -14.86
CA GLY A 114 -12.48 -11.36 -15.82
C GLY A 114 -11.43 -10.28 -16.09
N GLU A 115 -11.61 -9.07 -15.57
CA GLU A 115 -10.65 -7.96 -15.70
C GLU A 115 -9.42 -8.10 -14.77
N GLY A 116 -9.39 -9.12 -13.91
CA GLY A 116 -8.30 -9.36 -12.96
C GLY A 116 -8.20 -8.29 -11.85
N LEU A 117 -9.25 -7.52 -11.63
CA LEU A 117 -9.32 -6.48 -10.63
C LEU A 117 -9.54 -7.09 -9.23
N ASP A 118 -8.64 -6.77 -8.29
CA ASP A 118 -8.77 -7.16 -6.88
C ASP A 118 -8.60 -5.93 -5.97
N TRP A 119 -9.62 -5.61 -5.19
CA TRP A 119 -9.58 -4.47 -4.27
C TRP A 119 -8.53 -4.67 -3.16
N ARG A 120 -8.12 -5.92 -2.86
CA ARG A 120 -7.12 -6.23 -1.84
C ARG A 120 -5.70 -5.82 -2.24
N ASP A 121 -5.45 -5.65 -3.54
CA ASP A 121 -4.13 -5.28 -4.07
C ASP A 121 -3.86 -3.77 -4.06
N GLY A 122 -4.84 -2.95 -3.67
CA GLY A 122 -4.62 -1.50 -3.59
C GLY A 122 -5.87 -0.62 -3.45
N SER A 123 -7.07 -1.17 -3.36
CA SER A 123 -8.26 -0.37 -3.08
C SER A 123 -8.37 -0.11 -1.60
N LEU A 124 -8.07 1.13 -1.22
CA LEU A 124 -8.48 1.70 0.06
C LEU A 124 -9.20 3.03 -0.20
N TYR A 125 -10.41 2.92 -0.74
CA TYR A 125 -11.52 3.61 -0.09
C TYR A 125 -11.73 2.99 1.28
#